data_AF-A0A2V5XGX8-F1
#
_entry.id   AF-A0A2V5XGX8-F1
#
_cell.length_a   1.000
_cell.length_b   1.000
_cell.length_c   1.000
_cell.angle_alpha   90.00
_cell.angle_beta   90.00
_cell.angle_gamma   90.00
#
_symmetry.space_group_name_H-M   'P 1'
#
loop_
_entity.id
_entity.type
_entity.pdbx_description
1 polymer ?
#
loop_
_entity_poly.entity_id
_entity_poly.type
_entity_poly.pdbx_seq_one_letter_code
_entity_poly.pdbx_strand_id
1 'polypeptide(L)'
;MTAAMLISGALAFLSHYYWEQALEAEGTPAQRRFLIWTGKGLLLPIVFWFVVNCGALPGLPGFLPEVAVARSRGGSWLSLLWNSSGPPVFAVSSFWTAVTFGWLLVQLAFQAADRGELARQCGFFSLFLAPVASLIVHAAGLGGLGFALLVWLVPIVHFALPLAHKKKIPPSYARAIARIKFGKYKDAELEVLHELEKCEEDFDGWLMLAELYARHFHDLPEADRTIRELCGQPNVTAIQISLALHRLADWHLDLGADPLSARSALAEICQRWPGTHFARMAQLRINQLPACREHLLEQRKPKTFRLPALRDDLDVAPAAQTAEMSPSEVKALADKCVEKLRRNPNDVAARERFAILLAEQLGKVDLAIEQLELLLAMPDPPEQKAAEWLALVAAWRMKYQQNWDAARLTLKRLIQLYPQTPQAFAAQRRLSLVEVEQRLRKGRPQD
;
A
#
# COMPACT_ATOMS: atom_id res chain seq x y z
N MET A 1 -1.84 -8.35 54.69
CA MET A 1 -2.31 -9.34 53.70
C MET A 1 -2.78 -8.70 52.39
N THR A 2 -3.76 -7.78 52.44
CA THR A 2 -4.29 -7.08 51.25
C THR A 2 -3.20 -6.45 50.38
N ALA A 3 -2.26 -5.72 50.98
CA ALA A 3 -1.11 -5.15 50.27
C ALA A 3 -0.21 -6.23 49.62
N ALA A 4 0.03 -7.35 50.30
CA ALA A 4 0.85 -8.45 49.77
C ALA A 4 0.18 -9.14 48.56
N MET A 5 -1.15 -9.25 48.56
CA MET A 5 -1.89 -9.77 47.41
C MET A 5 -1.84 -8.83 46.21
N LEU A 6 -2.01 -7.52 46.44
CA LEU A 6 -1.87 -6.52 45.37
C LEU A 6 -0.47 -6.53 44.76
N ILE A 7 0.57 -6.59 45.60
CA ILE A 7 1.96 -6.68 45.14
C ILE A 7 2.18 -7.99 44.38
N SER A 8 1.72 -9.13 44.89
CA SER A 8 1.86 -10.42 44.20
C SER A 8 1.14 -10.42 42.85
N GLY A 9 -0.03 -9.79 42.74
CA GLY A 9 -0.76 -9.63 41.48
C GLY A 9 0.00 -8.77 40.48
N ALA A 10 0.55 -7.63 40.93
CA ALA A 10 1.37 -6.75 40.10
C ALA A 10 2.64 -7.44 39.60
N LEU A 11 3.31 -8.21 40.46
CA LEU A 11 4.50 -8.98 40.11
C LEU A 11 4.21 -10.11 39.09
N ALA A 12 3.06 -10.80 39.24
CA ALA A 12 2.61 -11.79 38.27
C ALA A 12 2.27 -11.16 36.92
N PHE A 13 1.58 -10.02 36.92
CA PHE A 13 1.28 -9.26 35.70
C PHE A 13 2.56 -8.77 35.01
N LEU A 14 3.49 -8.20 35.76
CA LEU A 14 4.79 -7.76 35.24
C LEU A 14 5.54 -8.94 34.61
N SER A 15 5.61 -10.08 35.30
CA SER A 15 6.27 -11.28 34.77
C SER A 15 5.61 -11.77 33.48
N HIS A 16 4.28 -11.73 33.40
CA HIS A 16 3.53 -12.12 32.21
C HIS A 16 3.85 -11.21 31.01
N TYR A 17 3.82 -9.88 31.22
CA TYR A 17 4.11 -8.89 30.20
C TYR A 17 5.50 -9.09 29.57
N TYR A 18 6.53 -9.27 30.39
CA TYR A 18 7.89 -9.51 29.89
C TYR A 18 8.07 -10.92 29.30
N TRP A 19 7.32 -11.91 29.80
CA TRP A 19 7.34 -13.26 29.26
C TRP A 19 6.78 -13.33 27.84
N GLU A 20 5.68 -12.62 27.57
CA GLU A 20 5.13 -12.53 26.20
C GLU A 20 6.13 -11.86 25.26
N GLN A 21 6.66 -10.69 25.63
CA GLN A 21 7.62 -9.96 24.79
C GLN A 21 8.89 -10.75 24.48
N ALA A 22 9.42 -11.52 25.45
CA ALA A 22 10.65 -12.29 25.24
C ALA A 22 10.44 -13.56 24.40
N LEU A 23 9.21 -14.08 24.29
CA LEU A 23 8.92 -15.39 23.69
C LEU A 23 7.94 -15.33 22.51
N GLU A 24 7.55 -14.12 22.06
CA GLU A 24 6.69 -13.88 20.90
C GLU A 24 7.18 -14.57 19.61
N ALA A 25 8.47 -14.87 19.49
CA ALA A 25 9.07 -15.47 18.30
C ALA A 25 8.86 -17.00 18.16
N GLU A 26 8.38 -17.73 19.17
CA GLU A 26 8.47 -19.20 19.20
C GLU A 26 7.23 -19.99 18.73
N GLY A 27 6.14 -19.36 18.27
CA GLY A 27 5.01 -20.05 17.61
C GLY A 27 4.26 -21.13 18.43
N THR A 28 4.65 -21.37 19.69
CA THR A 28 3.94 -22.23 20.66
C THR A 28 3.08 -21.36 21.58
N PRO A 29 2.02 -21.88 22.24
CA PRO A 29 1.20 -21.06 23.12
C PRO A 29 1.99 -20.72 24.40
N ALA A 30 2.79 -19.65 24.33
CA ALA A 30 3.62 -19.10 25.42
C ALA A 30 2.81 -18.93 26.71
N GLN A 31 1.53 -18.61 26.57
CA GLN A 31 0.55 -18.51 27.65
C GLN A 31 0.39 -19.80 28.45
N ARG A 32 0.35 -20.98 27.80
CA ARG A 32 0.21 -22.28 28.51
C ARG A 32 1.47 -22.61 29.31
N ARG A 33 2.65 -22.32 28.76
CA ARG A 33 3.93 -22.50 29.46
C ARG A 33 4.03 -21.58 30.68
N PHE A 34 3.62 -20.31 30.52
CA PHE A 34 3.57 -19.35 31.62
C PHE A 34 2.62 -19.80 32.73
N LEU A 35 1.40 -20.25 32.40
CA LEU A 35 0.45 -20.76 33.41
C LEU A 35 1.00 -21.95 34.20
N ILE A 36 1.69 -22.88 33.54
CA ILE A 36 2.35 -24.01 34.22
C ILE A 36 3.49 -23.50 35.13
N TRP A 37 4.27 -22.53 34.66
CA TRP A 37 5.37 -21.92 35.41
C TRP A 37 4.88 -21.19 36.66
N THR A 38 3.87 -20.34 36.54
CA THR A 38 3.22 -19.63 37.65
C THR A 38 2.53 -20.60 38.60
N GLY A 39 1.87 -21.63 38.07
CA GLY A 39 1.23 -22.67 38.87
C GLY A 39 2.21 -23.40 39.79
N LYS A 40 3.35 -23.84 39.24
CA LYS A 40 4.38 -24.56 40.00
C LYS A 40 5.17 -23.66 40.95
N GLY A 41 5.53 -22.46 40.50
CA GLY A 41 6.47 -21.59 41.20
C GLY A 41 5.84 -20.59 42.18
N LEU A 42 4.57 -20.22 41.97
CA LEU A 42 3.89 -19.20 42.79
C LEU A 42 2.66 -19.77 43.52
N LEU A 43 1.74 -20.40 42.79
CA LEU A 43 0.47 -20.86 43.38
C LEU A 43 0.68 -22.04 44.34
N LEU A 44 1.46 -23.05 43.93
CA LEU A 44 1.68 -24.24 44.75
C LEU A 44 2.33 -23.92 46.12
N PRO A 45 3.40 -23.11 46.23
CA PRO A 45 3.96 -22.74 47.53
C PRO A 45 3.01 -21.93 48.42
N ILE A 46 2.21 -21.03 47.84
CA ILE A 46 1.20 -20.27 48.58
C ILE A 46 0.12 -21.20 49.11
N VAL A 47 -0.42 -22.09 48.27
CA VAL A 47 -1.43 -23.08 48.69
C VAL A 47 -0.87 -24.00 49.77
N PHE A 48 0.36 -24.49 49.60
CA PHE A 48 1.03 -25.31 50.60
C PHE A 48 1.15 -24.59 51.95
N TRP A 49 1.55 -23.32 51.95
CA TRP A 49 1.62 -22.48 53.15
C TRP A 49 0.27 -22.45 53.89
N PHE A 50 -0.84 -22.24 53.18
CA PHE A 50 -2.17 -22.23 53.78
C PHE A 50 -2.61 -23.61 54.28
N VAL A 51 -2.37 -24.68 53.52
CA VAL A 51 -2.75 -26.05 53.89
C VAL A 51 -2.04 -26.52 55.15
N VAL A 52 -0.75 -26.20 55.28
CA VAL A 52 0.02 -26.54 56.49
C VAL A 52 -0.49 -25.74 57.70
N ASN A 53 -0.67 -24.43 57.55
CA ASN A 53 -1.03 -23.57 58.67
C ASN A 53 -2.52 -23.62 59.03
N CYS A 54 -3.39 -24.14 58.15
CA CYS A 54 -4.78 -24.44 58.48
C CYS A 54 -4.94 -25.78 59.23
N GLY A 55 -3.87 -26.57 59.38
CA GLY A 55 -3.88 -27.84 60.11
C GLY A 55 -4.78 -28.90 59.45
N ALA A 56 -4.84 -28.92 58.12
CA ALA A 56 -5.54 -29.97 57.35
C ALA A 56 -4.70 -31.26 57.20
N LEU A 57 -3.39 -31.19 57.45
CA LEU A 57 -2.46 -32.31 57.35
C LEU A 57 -2.30 -33.01 58.72
N PRO A 58 -2.69 -34.29 58.86
CA PRO A 58 -2.48 -35.02 60.10
C PRO A 58 -0.99 -35.20 60.38
N GLY A 59 -0.54 -34.91 61.60
CA GLY A 59 0.83 -35.17 62.05
C GLY A 59 1.86 -34.08 61.74
N LEU A 60 1.51 -33.00 61.03
CA LEU A 60 2.42 -31.88 60.77
C LEU A 60 2.05 -30.66 61.64
N PRO A 61 2.92 -30.21 62.56
CA PRO A 61 2.65 -28.99 63.32
C PRO A 61 2.67 -27.78 62.38
N GLY A 62 1.64 -26.93 62.48
CA GLY A 62 1.60 -25.67 61.73
C GLY A 62 2.77 -24.76 62.13
N PHE A 63 3.29 -24.00 61.17
CA PHE A 63 4.39 -23.05 61.41
C PHE A 63 3.96 -21.83 62.24
N LEU A 64 2.65 -21.58 62.32
CA LEU A 64 2.05 -20.51 63.12
C LEU A 64 1.41 -21.10 64.39
N PRO A 65 2.15 -21.17 65.52
CA PRO A 65 1.63 -21.73 66.77
C PRO A 65 0.42 -20.94 67.30
N GLU A 66 0.38 -19.63 67.06
CA GLU A 66 -0.74 -18.75 67.44
C GLU A 66 -2.06 -19.14 66.77
N VAL A 67 -2.01 -19.59 65.51
CA VAL A 67 -3.20 -20.04 64.75
C VAL A 67 -3.70 -21.36 65.31
N ALA A 68 -2.80 -22.28 65.66
CA ALA A 68 -3.15 -23.56 66.29
C ALA A 68 -3.81 -23.35 67.67
N VAL A 69 -3.25 -22.43 68.48
CA VAL A 69 -3.81 -22.06 69.79
C VAL A 69 -5.17 -21.38 69.64
N ALA A 70 -5.31 -20.41 68.74
CA ALA A 70 -6.58 -19.72 68.50
C ALA A 70 -7.68 -20.69 68.02
N ARG A 71 -7.32 -21.68 67.19
CA ARG A 71 -8.23 -22.72 66.72
C ARG A 71 -8.70 -23.63 67.86
N SER A 72 -7.79 -24.05 68.74
CA SER A 72 -8.11 -24.89 69.91
C SER A 72 -9.03 -24.20 70.92
N ARG A 73 -8.99 -22.86 70.96
CA ARG A 73 -9.79 -22.02 71.88
C ARG A 73 -11.09 -21.49 71.24
N GLY A 74 -11.42 -21.89 70.01
CA GLY A 74 -12.61 -21.41 69.29
C GLY A 74 -12.57 -19.94 68.88
N GLY A 75 -11.39 -19.32 68.84
CA GLY A 75 -11.20 -17.93 68.42
C GLY A 75 -11.18 -17.74 66.90
N SER A 76 -11.01 -16.51 66.43
CA SER A 76 -11.00 -16.13 64.99
C SER A 76 -9.70 -16.52 64.26
N TRP A 77 -9.31 -17.80 64.32
CA TRP A 77 -8.08 -18.35 63.75
C TRP A 77 -7.90 -18.06 62.25
N LEU A 78 -8.98 -17.98 61.47
CA LEU A 78 -8.96 -17.61 60.05
C LEU A 78 -8.42 -16.19 59.82
N SER A 79 -8.83 -15.22 60.65
CA SER A 79 -8.35 -13.84 60.55
C SER A 79 -6.87 -13.71 60.92
N LEU A 80 -6.41 -14.49 61.91
CA LEU A 80 -5.00 -14.56 62.30
C LEU A 80 -4.16 -15.19 61.19
N LEU A 81 -4.60 -16.31 60.63
CA LEU A 81 -3.94 -16.96 59.50
C LEU A 81 -3.84 -16.01 58.29
N TRP A 82 -4.93 -15.29 57.98
CA TRP A 82 -4.96 -14.32 56.89
C TRP A 82 -3.97 -13.17 57.12
N ASN A 83 -3.97 -12.57 58.31
CA ASN A 83 -3.10 -11.43 58.61
C ASN A 83 -1.62 -11.81 58.67
N SER A 84 -1.29 -12.97 59.23
CA SER A 84 0.08 -13.46 59.39
C SER A 84 0.68 -14.04 58.11
N SER A 85 -0.13 -14.32 57.08
CA SER A 85 0.35 -14.88 55.80
C SER A 85 0.84 -13.81 54.80
N GLY A 86 0.77 -12.52 55.14
CA GLY A 86 1.24 -11.44 54.27
C GLY A 86 2.73 -11.52 53.89
N PRO A 87 3.67 -11.55 54.86
CA PRO A 87 5.10 -11.60 54.56
C PRO A 87 5.54 -12.85 53.77
N PRO A 88 5.06 -14.07 54.07
CA PRO A 88 5.36 -15.25 53.26
C PRO A 88 4.87 -15.14 51.81
N VAL A 89 3.65 -14.64 51.58
CA VAL A 89 3.12 -14.43 50.22
C VAL A 89 3.97 -13.41 49.45
N PHE A 90 4.35 -12.31 50.10
CA PHE A 90 5.26 -11.33 49.50
C PHE A 90 6.63 -11.95 49.17
N ALA A 91 7.24 -12.69 50.10
CA ALA A 91 8.51 -13.36 49.87
C ALA A 91 8.43 -14.33 48.69
N VAL A 92 7.47 -15.27 48.69
CA VAL A 92 7.30 -16.23 47.57
C VAL A 92 7.09 -15.51 46.25
N SER A 93 6.24 -14.49 46.20
CA SER A 93 5.98 -13.72 44.97
C SER A 93 7.21 -13.00 44.45
N SER A 94 8.00 -12.36 45.33
CA SER A 94 9.20 -11.63 44.93
C SER A 94 10.33 -12.56 44.45
N PHE A 95 10.55 -13.67 45.15
CA PHE A 95 11.52 -14.69 44.72
C PHE A 95 11.12 -15.36 43.41
N TRP A 96 9.85 -15.76 43.25
CA TRP A 96 9.37 -16.35 42.00
C TRP A 96 9.53 -15.39 40.81
N THR A 97 9.22 -14.11 41.02
CA THR A 97 9.38 -13.08 39.99
C THR A 97 10.86 -12.89 39.66
N ALA A 98 11.75 -12.83 40.66
CA ALA A 98 13.19 -12.70 40.43
C ALA A 98 13.76 -13.87 39.63
N VAL A 99 13.36 -15.10 39.96
CA VAL A 99 13.74 -16.31 39.20
C VAL A 99 13.20 -16.23 37.77
N THR A 100 11.99 -15.73 37.57
CA THR A 100 11.40 -15.56 36.24
C THR A 100 12.19 -14.56 35.41
N PHE A 101 12.58 -13.40 35.96
CA PHE A 101 13.43 -12.43 35.25
C PHE A 101 14.85 -12.96 34.99
N GLY A 102 15.43 -13.71 35.94
CA GLY A 102 16.72 -14.37 35.72
C GLY A 102 16.66 -15.40 34.58
N TRP A 103 15.58 -16.18 34.52
CA TRP A 103 15.32 -17.11 33.41
C TRP A 103 15.14 -16.39 32.08
N LEU A 104 14.35 -15.31 32.05
CA LEU A 104 14.18 -14.49 30.84
C LEU A 104 15.51 -13.93 30.35
N LEU A 105 16.37 -13.43 31.24
CA LEU A 105 17.70 -12.94 30.86
C LEU A 105 18.56 -14.02 30.21
N VAL A 106 18.51 -15.26 30.72
CA VAL A 106 19.20 -16.41 30.11
C VAL A 106 18.64 -16.71 28.71
N GLN A 107 17.32 -16.68 28.54
CA GLN A 107 16.69 -16.88 27.22
C GLN A 107 17.10 -15.78 26.24
N LEU A 108 17.09 -14.52 26.67
CA LEU A 108 17.55 -13.39 25.85
C LEU A 108 19.03 -13.54 25.48
N ALA A 109 19.88 -14.07 26.36
CA ALA A 109 21.28 -14.36 26.04
C ALA A 109 21.47 -15.47 25.00
N PHE A 110 20.56 -16.45 24.97
CA PHE A 110 20.55 -17.46 23.90
C PHE A 110 20.06 -16.91 22.56
N GLN A 111 19.10 -15.98 22.59
CA GLN A 111 18.50 -15.37 21.39
C GLN A 111 19.31 -14.19 20.83
N ALA A 112 20.14 -13.53 21.63
CA ALA A 112 20.89 -12.33 21.25
C ALA A 112 21.83 -12.58 20.05
N ALA A 113 21.74 -11.70 19.06
CA ALA A 113 22.61 -11.73 17.88
C ALA A 113 24.06 -11.33 18.22
N ASP A 114 24.24 -10.39 19.14
CA ASP A 114 25.54 -9.95 19.64
C ASP A 114 25.62 -10.12 21.17
N ARG A 115 26.27 -11.20 21.60
CA ARG A 115 26.46 -11.51 23.03
C ARG A 115 27.41 -10.54 23.72
N GLY A 116 28.32 -9.89 22.98
CA GLY A 116 29.26 -8.91 23.52
C GLY A 116 28.56 -7.63 23.94
N GLU A 117 27.65 -7.13 23.09
CA GLU A 117 26.84 -5.95 23.39
C GLU A 117 25.89 -6.20 24.58
N LEU A 118 25.24 -7.37 24.60
CA LEU A 118 24.39 -7.76 25.73
C LEU A 118 25.18 -7.82 27.05
N ALA A 119 26.36 -8.42 27.05
CA ALA A 119 27.21 -8.51 28.24
C ALA A 119 27.65 -7.13 28.75
N ARG A 120 28.00 -6.21 27.84
CA ARG A 120 28.37 -4.83 28.19
C ARG A 120 27.21 -4.08 28.82
N GLN A 121 25.99 -4.22 28.28
CA GLN A 121 24.81 -3.59 28.85
C GLN A 121 24.43 -4.18 30.20
N CYS A 122 24.48 -5.50 30.35
CA CYS A 122 24.26 -6.16 31.64
C CYS A 122 25.28 -5.68 32.69
N GLY A 123 26.56 -5.55 32.30
CA GLY A 123 27.61 -5.01 33.15
C GLY A 123 27.37 -3.56 33.55
N PHE A 124 26.98 -2.71 32.60
CA PHE A 124 26.66 -1.30 32.84
C PHE A 124 25.53 -1.16 33.88
N PHE A 125 24.39 -1.81 33.68
CA PHE A 125 23.28 -1.74 34.64
C PHE A 125 23.63 -2.38 35.99
N SER A 126 24.41 -3.46 36.00
CA SER A 126 24.85 -4.09 37.24
C SER A 126 25.73 -3.18 38.09
N LEU A 127 26.58 -2.36 37.47
CA LEU A 127 27.42 -1.39 38.18
C LEU A 127 26.59 -0.38 38.99
N PHE A 128 25.46 0.08 38.44
CA PHE A 128 24.60 1.07 39.10
C PHE A 128 23.56 0.45 40.05
N LEU A 129 23.03 -0.73 39.72
CA LEU A 129 21.92 -1.34 40.47
C LEU A 129 22.39 -2.25 41.60
N ALA A 130 23.58 -2.84 41.53
CA ALA A 130 24.09 -3.70 42.60
C ALA A 130 24.26 -2.98 43.96
N PRO A 131 24.74 -1.72 44.04
CA PRO A 131 24.77 -0.97 45.29
C PRO A 131 23.37 -0.74 45.89
N VAL A 132 22.38 -0.44 45.04
CA VAL A 132 20.99 -0.24 45.45
C VAL A 132 20.39 -1.53 45.99
N ALA A 133 20.59 -2.65 45.27
CA ALA A 133 20.15 -3.96 45.71
C ALA A 133 20.81 -4.38 47.03
N SER A 134 22.10 -4.11 47.20
CA SER A 134 22.85 -4.39 48.44
C SER A 134 22.30 -3.59 49.63
N LEU A 135 21.96 -2.31 49.43
CA LEU A 135 21.35 -1.47 50.46
C LEU A 135 19.98 -2.01 50.89
N ILE A 136 19.17 -2.49 49.94
CA ILE A 136 17.86 -3.11 50.23
C ILE A 136 18.05 -4.38 51.08
N VAL A 137 19.01 -5.25 50.73
CA VAL A 137 19.31 -6.46 51.51
C VAL A 137 19.82 -6.11 52.91
N HIS A 138 20.64 -5.07 53.04
CA HIS A 138 21.13 -4.61 54.34
C HIS A 138 19.99 -4.10 55.24
N ALA A 139 19.02 -3.37 54.67
CA ALA A 139 17.90 -2.80 55.43
C ALA A 139 16.79 -3.83 55.74
N ALA A 140 16.44 -4.70 54.79
CA ALA A 140 15.30 -5.62 54.89
C ALA A 140 15.70 -7.09 55.20
N GLY A 141 17.01 -7.37 55.29
CA GLY A 141 17.54 -8.70 55.51
C GLY A 141 17.23 -9.69 54.38
N LEU A 142 17.31 -10.99 54.68
CA LEU A 142 17.06 -12.06 53.71
C LEU A 142 15.62 -12.07 53.17
N GLY A 143 14.65 -11.54 53.92
CA GLY A 143 13.27 -11.41 53.45
C GLY A 143 13.09 -10.41 52.30
N GLY A 144 13.99 -9.43 52.20
CA GLY A 144 14.00 -8.44 51.11
C GLY A 144 14.80 -8.86 49.88
N LEU A 145 15.50 -10.01 49.92
CA LEU A 145 16.40 -10.44 48.84
C LEU A 145 15.66 -10.63 47.50
N GLY A 146 14.46 -11.22 47.53
CA GLY A 146 13.64 -11.37 46.32
C GLY A 146 13.34 -10.02 45.66
N PHE A 147 13.00 -9.00 46.46
CA PHE A 147 12.74 -7.66 45.95
C PHE A 147 14.02 -6.95 45.47
N ALA A 148 15.14 -7.11 46.19
CA ALA A 148 16.43 -6.58 45.78
C ALA A 148 16.88 -7.14 44.41
N LEU A 149 16.67 -8.44 44.18
CA LEU A 149 16.92 -9.07 42.89
C LEU A 149 16.02 -8.52 41.79
N LEU A 150 14.77 -8.15 42.08
CA LEU A 150 13.89 -7.51 41.09
C LEU A 150 14.35 -6.13 40.68
N VAL A 151 14.73 -5.29 41.66
CA VAL A 151 15.30 -3.97 41.39
C VAL A 151 16.54 -4.07 40.50
N TRP A 152 17.32 -5.15 40.65
CA TRP A 152 18.47 -5.42 39.81
C TRP A 152 18.12 -5.98 38.42
N LEU A 153 17.26 -7.00 38.34
CA LEU A 153 17.02 -7.77 37.11
C LEU A 153 16.00 -7.13 36.16
N VAL A 154 14.96 -6.45 36.67
CA VAL A 154 13.88 -5.91 35.82
C VAL A 154 14.42 -4.88 34.81
N PRO A 155 15.22 -3.88 35.21
CA PRO A 155 15.78 -2.92 34.25
C PRO A 155 16.70 -3.61 33.24
N ILE A 156 17.52 -4.57 33.68
CA ILE A 156 18.44 -5.29 32.79
C ILE A 156 17.66 -6.02 31.70
N VAL A 157 16.60 -6.76 32.05
CA VAL A 157 15.75 -7.47 31.09
C VAL A 157 15.04 -6.47 30.16
N HIS A 158 14.54 -5.36 30.69
CA HIS A 158 13.88 -4.33 29.88
C HIS A 158 14.77 -3.76 28.79
N PHE A 159 16.03 -3.44 29.12
CA PHE A 159 16.98 -2.91 28.14
C PHE A 159 17.60 -4.00 27.25
N ALA A 160 17.62 -5.26 27.69
CA ALA A 160 18.07 -6.40 26.88
C ALA A 160 17.05 -6.84 25.82
N LEU A 161 15.75 -6.61 26.03
CA LEU A 161 14.68 -7.03 25.11
C LEU A 161 14.87 -6.54 23.66
N PRO A 162 15.15 -5.25 23.39
CA PRO A 162 15.38 -4.76 22.04
C PRO A 162 16.61 -5.36 21.35
N LEU A 163 17.61 -5.80 22.12
CA LEU A 163 18.82 -6.43 21.57
C LEU A 163 18.59 -7.89 21.17
N ALA A 164 17.67 -8.58 21.86
CA ALA A 164 17.33 -9.97 21.57
C ALA A 164 16.37 -10.10 20.38
N HIS A 165 15.54 -9.07 20.13
CA HIS A 165 14.79 -8.98 18.89
C HIS A 165 15.78 -8.85 17.74
N LYS A 166 16.05 -9.96 17.04
CA LYS A 166 16.59 -9.91 15.68
C LYS A 166 15.63 -9.03 14.88
N LYS A 167 15.98 -7.76 14.69
CA LYS A 167 15.36 -6.92 13.68
C LYS A 167 15.51 -7.70 12.37
N LYS A 168 14.42 -8.29 11.87
CA LYS A 168 14.41 -8.91 10.54
C LYS A 168 14.92 -7.82 9.61
N ILE A 169 16.14 -7.97 9.11
CA ILE A 169 16.74 -7.00 8.21
C ILE A 169 15.83 -7.04 6.98
N PRO A 170 15.24 -5.91 6.54
CA PRO A 170 14.40 -5.92 5.37
C PRO A 170 15.21 -6.48 4.19
N PRO A 171 14.60 -7.33 3.35
CA PRO A 171 15.31 -7.93 2.23
C PRO A 171 15.89 -6.83 1.34
N SER A 172 17.11 -7.06 0.83
CA SER A 172 17.82 -6.06 0.04
C SER A 172 18.10 -6.58 -1.36
N TYR A 173 17.25 -6.18 -2.30
CA TYR A 173 17.38 -6.55 -3.70
C TYR A 173 18.40 -5.69 -4.48
N ALA A 174 19.24 -4.91 -3.81
CA ALA A 174 20.21 -4.01 -4.46
C ALA A 174 21.17 -4.76 -5.40
N ARG A 175 21.61 -5.96 -4.99
CA ARG A 175 22.47 -6.83 -5.81
C ARG A 175 21.74 -7.38 -7.02
N ALA A 176 20.50 -7.84 -6.86
CA ALA A 176 19.64 -8.29 -7.95
C ALA A 176 19.42 -7.17 -8.98
N ILE A 177 19.06 -5.97 -8.52
CA ILE A 177 18.88 -4.78 -9.37
C ILE A 177 20.17 -4.45 -10.13
N ALA A 178 21.33 -4.52 -9.47
CA ALA A 178 22.61 -4.31 -10.16
C ALA A 178 22.81 -5.35 -11.27
N ARG A 179 22.56 -6.64 -11.00
CA ARG A 179 22.67 -7.71 -12.00
C ARG A 179 21.71 -7.53 -13.18
N ILE A 180 20.48 -7.10 -12.94
CA ILE A 180 19.50 -6.75 -13.99
C ILE A 180 20.06 -5.64 -14.88
N LYS A 181 20.59 -4.57 -14.28
CA LYS A 181 21.20 -3.45 -15.03
C LYS A 181 22.41 -3.87 -15.85
N PHE A 182 23.15 -4.89 -15.40
CA PHE A 182 24.28 -5.47 -16.14
C PHE A 182 23.87 -6.57 -17.14
N GLY A 183 22.58 -6.83 -17.33
CA GLY A 183 22.08 -7.87 -18.25
C GLY A 183 22.32 -9.31 -17.77
N LYS A 184 22.71 -9.50 -16.50
CA LYS A 184 23.00 -10.82 -15.91
C LYS A 184 21.74 -11.37 -15.24
N TYR A 185 20.73 -11.71 -16.03
CA TYR A 185 19.39 -12.05 -15.52
C TYR A 185 19.35 -13.35 -14.70
N LYS A 186 20.10 -14.38 -15.08
CA LYS A 186 20.21 -15.63 -14.29
C LYS A 186 20.84 -15.40 -12.92
N ASP A 187 21.91 -14.59 -12.86
CA ASP A 187 22.51 -14.20 -11.58
C ASP A 187 21.52 -13.37 -10.74
N ALA A 188 20.74 -12.51 -11.38
CA ALA A 188 19.73 -11.69 -10.70
C ALA A 188 18.63 -12.54 -10.08
N GLU A 189 18.13 -13.53 -10.83
CA GLU A 189 17.14 -14.50 -10.35
C GLU A 189 17.63 -15.23 -9.10
N LEU A 190 18.85 -15.76 -9.13
CA LEU A 190 19.46 -16.44 -7.98
C LEU A 190 19.58 -15.52 -6.76
N GLU A 191 19.94 -14.25 -6.95
CA GLU A 191 20.03 -13.29 -5.83
C GLU A 191 18.64 -12.93 -5.27
N VAL A 192 17.62 -12.82 -6.12
CA VAL A 192 16.22 -12.62 -5.65
C VAL A 192 15.75 -13.83 -4.85
N LEU A 193 15.97 -15.05 -5.36
CA LEU A 193 15.61 -16.29 -4.67
C LEU A 193 16.36 -16.41 -3.33
N HIS A 194 17.64 -16.05 -3.28
CA HIS A 194 18.43 -16.07 -2.05
C HIS A 194 17.90 -15.09 -0.98
N GLU A 195 17.39 -13.92 -1.37
CA GLU A 195 16.75 -13.01 -0.43
C GLU A 195 15.34 -13.49 -0.03
N LEU A 196 14.59 -14.12 -0.95
CA LEU A 196 13.31 -14.74 -0.66
C LEU A 196 13.42 -15.95 0.27
N GLU A 197 14.51 -16.74 0.21
CA GLU A 197 14.80 -17.81 1.20
C GLU A 197 14.90 -17.26 2.63
N LYS A 198 15.29 -15.99 2.80
CA LYS A 198 15.36 -15.33 4.11
C LYS A 198 14.03 -14.70 4.51
N CYS A 199 13.23 -14.28 3.53
CA CYS A 199 11.97 -13.57 3.69
C CYS A 199 10.94 -14.09 2.67
N GLU A 200 10.39 -15.28 2.93
CA GLU A 200 9.50 -16.00 1.99
C GLU A 200 8.20 -15.24 1.68
N GLU A 201 7.81 -14.30 2.54
CA GLU A 201 6.57 -13.54 2.44
C GLU A 201 6.77 -12.14 1.81
N ASP A 202 7.97 -11.86 1.27
CA ASP A 202 8.24 -10.53 0.72
C ASP A 202 7.60 -10.30 -0.65
N PHE A 203 6.64 -9.38 -0.69
CA PHE A 203 5.88 -9.05 -1.90
C PHE A 203 6.76 -8.49 -3.01
N ASP A 204 7.69 -7.60 -2.68
CA ASP A 204 8.52 -6.90 -3.68
C ASP A 204 9.48 -7.88 -4.37
N GLY A 205 10.03 -8.84 -3.64
CA GLY A 205 10.85 -9.93 -4.18
C GLY A 205 10.09 -10.82 -5.15
N TRP A 206 8.89 -11.29 -4.77
CA TRP A 206 8.06 -12.11 -5.67
C TRP A 206 7.62 -11.34 -6.92
N LEU A 207 7.28 -10.06 -6.78
CA LEU A 207 6.95 -9.21 -7.92
C LEU A 207 8.15 -9.00 -8.84
N MET A 208 9.36 -8.82 -8.28
CA MET A 208 10.60 -8.70 -9.03
C MET A 208 10.93 -9.99 -9.80
N LEU A 209 10.73 -11.15 -9.17
CA LEU A 209 10.93 -12.44 -9.80
C LEU A 209 9.95 -12.66 -10.97
N ALA A 210 8.68 -12.33 -10.76
CA ALA A 210 7.68 -12.39 -11.83
C ALA A 210 8.01 -11.44 -13.00
N GLU A 211 8.55 -10.24 -12.70
CA GLU A 211 9.01 -9.31 -13.74
C GLU A 211 10.20 -9.86 -14.53
N LEU A 212 11.15 -10.53 -13.87
CA LEU A 212 12.26 -11.23 -14.54
C LEU A 212 11.73 -12.28 -15.51
N TYR A 213 10.80 -13.14 -15.08
CA TYR A 213 10.19 -14.16 -15.95
C TYR A 213 9.47 -13.55 -17.14
N ALA A 214 8.61 -12.56 -16.92
CA ALA A 214 7.85 -11.93 -18.00
C ALA A 214 8.76 -11.25 -19.04
N ARG A 215 9.67 -10.37 -18.58
CA ARG A 215 10.38 -9.45 -19.48
C ARG A 215 11.70 -9.99 -20.00
N HIS A 216 12.44 -10.75 -19.19
CA HIS A 216 13.81 -11.16 -19.51
C HIS A 216 13.90 -12.62 -19.94
N PHE A 217 13.13 -13.51 -19.33
CA PHE A 217 13.05 -14.92 -19.76
C PHE A 217 11.98 -15.17 -20.81
N HIS A 218 11.12 -14.17 -21.07
CA HIS A 218 9.98 -14.27 -22.00
C HIS A 218 9.00 -15.39 -21.64
N ASP A 219 8.94 -15.75 -20.36
CA ASP A 219 8.02 -16.74 -19.80
C ASP A 219 6.86 -16.04 -19.11
N LEU A 220 5.91 -15.61 -19.93
CA LEU A 220 4.67 -14.99 -19.45
C LEU A 220 3.79 -15.97 -18.65
N PRO A 221 3.65 -17.26 -19.02
CA PRO A 221 2.92 -18.24 -18.22
C PRO A 221 3.45 -18.37 -16.78
N GLU A 222 4.76 -18.49 -16.59
CA GLU A 222 5.34 -18.60 -15.24
C GLU A 222 5.20 -17.31 -14.44
N ALA A 223 5.32 -16.15 -15.09
CA ALA A 223 5.04 -14.86 -14.46
C ALA A 223 3.57 -14.73 -14.00
N ASP A 224 2.61 -15.17 -14.82
CA ASP A 224 1.18 -15.16 -14.49
C ASP A 224 0.89 -16.06 -13.28
N ARG A 225 1.44 -17.27 -13.28
CA ARG A 225 1.34 -18.21 -12.16
C ARG A 225 1.90 -17.60 -10.87
N THR A 226 3.10 -17.04 -10.92
CA THR A 226 3.77 -16.43 -9.77
C THR A 226 2.91 -15.30 -9.17
N ILE A 227 2.34 -14.42 -10.01
CA ILE A 227 1.48 -13.33 -9.54
C ILE A 227 0.19 -13.87 -8.91
N ARG A 228 -0.44 -14.89 -9.49
CA ARG A 228 -1.67 -15.47 -8.93
C ARG A 228 -1.43 -16.16 -7.59
N GLU A 229 -0.33 -16.89 -7.46
CA GLU A 229 0.10 -17.51 -6.20
C GLU A 229 0.37 -16.44 -5.13
N LEU A 230 1.10 -15.38 -5.49
CA LEU A 230 1.34 -14.22 -4.62
C LEU A 230 0.02 -13.58 -4.15
N CYS A 231 -0.96 -13.44 -5.04
CA CYS A 231 -2.28 -12.89 -4.71
C CYS A 231 -3.13 -13.83 -3.82
N GLY A 232 -2.74 -15.11 -3.67
CA GLY A 232 -3.41 -16.06 -2.78
C GLY A 232 -2.88 -16.06 -1.35
N GLN A 233 -1.76 -15.40 -1.08
CA GLN A 233 -1.13 -15.40 0.24
C GLN A 233 -1.89 -14.51 1.24
N PRO A 234 -2.02 -14.93 2.53
CA PRO A 234 -2.81 -14.20 3.53
C PRO A 234 -2.20 -12.86 3.95
N ASN A 235 -0.89 -12.68 3.75
CA ASN A 235 -0.14 -11.52 4.23
C ASN A 235 -0.08 -10.36 3.22
N VAL A 236 -0.67 -10.53 2.03
CA VAL A 236 -0.64 -9.51 0.98
C VAL A 236 -1.84 -8.58 1.09
N THR A 237 -1.58 -7.28 1.11
CA THR A 237 -2.63 -6.26 1.22
C THR A 237 -3.43 -6.11 -0.07
N ALA A 238 -4.66 -5.60 0.04
CA ALA A 238 -5.51 -5.34 -1.13
C ALA A 238 -4.85 -4.39 -2.17
N ILE A 239 -4.05 -3.43 -1.71
CA ILE A 239 -3.30 -2.50 -2.57
C ILE A 239 -2.26 -3.27 -3.39
N GLN A 240 -1.48 -4.14 -2.73
CA GLN A 240 -0.44 -4.95 -3.37
C GLN A 240 -1.03 -5.92 -4.39
N ILE A 241 -2.13 -6.60 -4.07
CA ILE A 241 -2.83 -7.48 -5.02
C ILE A 241 -3.34 -6.67 -6.23
N SER A 242 -3.96 -5.51 -5.99
CA SER A 242 -4.42 -4.64 -7.07
C SER A 242 -3.27 -4.19 -7.98
N LEU A 243 -2.11 -3.84 -7.40
CA LEU A 243 -0.91 -3.48 -8.14
C LEU A 243 -0.40 -4.65 -8.98
N ALA A 244 -0.29 -5.84 -8.39
CA ALA A 244 0.20 -7.04 -9.05
C ALA A 244 -0.68 -7.44 -10.24
N LEU A 245 -2.01 -7.44 -10.07
CA LEU A 245 -2.96 -7.75 -11.14
C LEU A 245 -3.00 -6.70 -12.25
N HIS A 246 -2.81 -5.42 -11.93
CA HIS A 246 -2.62 -4.38 -12.95
C HIS A 246 -1.33 -4.59 -13.75
N ARG A 247 -0.22 -4.91 -13.08
CA ARG A 247 1.07 -5.21 -13.70
C ARG A 247 0.98 -6.44 -14.62
N LEU A 248 0.29 -7.49 -14.17
CA LEU A 248 0.03 -8.68 -14.96
C LEU A 248 -0.81 -8.38 -16.21
N ALA A 249 -1.86 -7.55 -16.08
CA ALA A 249 -2.65 -7.12 -17.22
C ALA A 249 -1.80 -6.33 -18.24
N ASP A 250 -0.87 -5.50 -17.77
CA ASP A 250 0.09 -4.82 -18.62
C ASP A 250 1.01 -5.79 -19.36
N TRP A 251 1.54 -6.81 -18.69
CA TRP A 251 2.36 -7.83 -19.35
C TRP A 251 1.61 -8.63 -20.42
N HIS A 252 0.34 -8.99 -20.16
CA HIS A 252 -0.51 -9.64 -21.17
C HIS A 252 -0.73 -8.78 -22.41
N LEU A 253 -0.86 -7.46 -22.25
CA LEU A 253 -0.98 -6.54 -23.38
C LEU A 253 0.36 -6.34 -24.08
N ASP A 254 1.39 -5.96 -23.34
CA ASP A 254 2.71 -5.57 -23.87
C ASP A 254 3.43 -6.73 -24.53
N LEU A 255 3.54 -7.85 -23.82
CA LEU A 255 4.34 -9.00 -24.19
C LEU A 255 3.51 -10.07 -24.90
N GLY A 256 2.32 -10.40 -24.36
CA GLY A 256 1.45 -11.45 -24.90
C GLY A 256 0.58 -11.03 -26.09
N ALA A 257 0.36 -9.72 -26.27
CA ALA A 257 -0.65 -9.18 -27.18
C ALA A 257 -2.05 -9.81 -26.98
N ASP A 258 -2.37 -10.20 -25.74
CA ASP A 258 -3.61 -10.88 -25.37
C ASP A 258 -4.51 -10.00 -24.48
N PRO A 259 -5.48 -9.29 -25.09
CA PRO A 259 -6.41 -8.46 -24.33
C PRO A 259 -7.44 -9.27 -23.53
N LEU A 260 -7.64 -10.56 -23.82
CA LEU A 260 -8.56 -11.40 -23.07
C LEU A 260 -7.95 -11.76 -21.71
N SER A 261 -6.69 -12.22 -21.70
CA SER A 261 -5.97 -12.49 -20.45
C SER A 261 -5.79 -11.23 -19.61
N ALA A 262 -5.48 -10.09 -20.24
CA ALA A 262 -5.45 -8.80 -19.54
C ALA A 262 -6.79 -8.43 -18.90
N ARG A 263 -7.91 -8.65 -19.63
CA ARG A 263 -9.25 -8.41 -19.09
C ARG A 263 -9.56 -9.35 -17.92
N SER A 264 -9.14 -10.61 -18.00
CA SER A 264 -9.35 -11.59 -16.93
C SER A 264 -8.65 -11.20 -15.62
N ALA A 265 -7.40 -10.73 -15.70
CA ALA A 265 -6.63 -10.28 -14.53
C ALA A 265 -7.29 -9.06 -13.86
N LEU A 266 -7.82 -8.12 -14.65
CA LEU A 266 -8.55 -6.98 -14.10
C LEU A 266 -9.93 -7.35 -13.54
N ALA A 267 -10.62 -8.32 -14.16
CA ALA A 267 -11.91 -8.80 -13.69
C ALA A 267 -11.81 -9.46 -12.31
N GLU A 268 -10.67 -10.08 -12.01
CA GLU A 268 -10.39 -10.64 -10.69
C GLU A 268 -10.40 -9.56 -9.58
N ILE A 269 -9.88 -8.36 -9.86
CA ILE A 269 -9.96 -7.21 -8.93
C ILE A 269 -11.44 -6.87 -8.65
N CYS A 270 -12.27 -6.82 -9.71
CA CYS A 270 -13.69 -6.52 -9.58
C CYS A 270 -14.44 -7.59 -8.76
N GLN A 271 -14.08 -8.86 -8.92
CA GLN A 271 -14.69 -9.98 -8.19
C GLN A 271 -14.28 -10.00 -6.71
N ARG A 272 -13.00 -9.73 -6.39
CA ARG A 272 -12.50 -9.74 -5.02
C ARG A 272 -13.05 -8.58 -4.18
N TRP A 273 -13.21 -7.39 -4.78
CA TRP A 273 -13.63 -6.19 -4.05
C TRP A 273 -14.73 -5.39 -4.76
N PRO A 274 -15.95 -5.95 -4.89
CA PRO A 274 -17.06 -5.26 -5.55
C PRO A 274 -17.39 -3.93 -4.86
N GLY A 275 -17.67 -2.89 -5.64
CA GLY A 275 -18.07 -1.56 -5.14
C GLY A 275 -16.93 -0.68 -4.59
N THR A 276 -15.69 -1.18 -4.53
CA THR A 276 -14.53 -0.41 -4.06
C THR A 276 -13.93 0.49 -5.15
N HIS A 277 -13.03 1.39 -4.76
CA HIS A 277 -12.27 2.21 -5.70
C HIS A 277 -11.42 1.35 -6.66
N PHE A 278 -10.81 0.26 -6.16
CA PHE A 278 -10.03 -0.69 -6.97
C PHE A 278 -10.88 -1.29 -8.10
N ALA A 279 -12.09 -1.77 -7.77
CA ALA A 279 -13.02 -2.30 -8.76
C ALA A 279 -13.46 -1.25 -9.79
N ARG A 280 -13.73 0.00 -9.36
CA ARG A 280 -14.08 1.09 -10.30
C ARG A 280 -12.94 1.38 -11.28
N MET A 281 -11.70 1.46 -10.79
CA MET A 281 -10.52 1.67 -11.64
C MET A 281 -10.29 0.51 -12.61
N ALA A 282 -10.35 -0.72 -12.11
CA ALA A 282 -10.22 -1.92 -12.94
C ALA A 282 -11.31 -1.97 -14.01
N GLN A 283 -12.57 -1.65 -13.67
CA GLN A 283 -13.68 -1.62 -14.62
C GLN A 283 -13.50 -0.55 -15.70
N LEU A 284 -13.08 0.66 -15.31
CA LEU A 284 -12.79 1.72 -16.28
C LEU A 284 -11.73 1.26 -17.29
N ARG A 285 -10.69 0.59 -16.79
CA ARG A 285 -9.61 0.04 -17.62
C ARG A 285 -10.11 -1.08 -18.52
N ILE A 286 -10.92 -2.02 -18.02
CA ILE A 286 -11.56 -3.09 -18.80
C ILE A 286 -12.35 -2.52 -19.97
N ASN A 287 -13.11 -1.44 -19.75
CA ASN A 287 -13.93 -0.79 -20.77
C ASN A 287 -13.09 -0.15 -21.89
N GLN A 288 -11.83 0.18 -21.61
CA GLN A 288 -10.88 0.75 -22.58
C GLN A 288 -10.09 -0.32 -23.33
N LEU A 289 -10.09 -1.58 -22.89
CA LEU A 289 -9.33 -2.64 -23.54
C LEU A 289 -9.90 -3.03 -24.92
N PRO A 290 -9.04 -3.32 -25.92
CA PRO A 290 -9.48 -3.87 -27.19
C PRO A 290 -10.31 -5.15 -27.03
N ALA A 291 -11.29 -5.35 -27.91
CA ALA A 291 -12.16 -6.54 -27.85
C ALA A 291 -11.38 -7.84 -28.10
N CYS A 292 -10.45 -7.82 -29.06
CA CYS A 292 -9.69 -8.96 -29.53
C CYS A 292 -8.25 -8.56 -29.88
N ARG A 293 -7.38 -9.58 -30.04
CA ARG A 293 -5.98 -9.41 -30.42
C ARG A 293 -5.81 -8.62 -31.72
N GLU A 294 -6.66 -8.85 -32.70
CA GLU A 294 -6.61 -8.15 -34.00
C GLU A 294 -6.79 -6.64 -33.83
N HIS A 295 -7.81 -6.20 -33.08
CA HIS A 295 -8.01 -4.79 -32.76
C HIS A 295 -6.84 -4.17 -32.00
N LEU A 296 -6.18 -4.93 -31.11
CA LEU A 296 -4.99 -4.46 -30.40
C LEU A 296 -3.83 -4.22 -31.38
N LEU A 297 -3.60 -5.15 -32.30
CA LEU A 297 -2.57 -5.02 -33.33
C LEU A 297 -2.86 -3.84 -34.28
N GLU A 298 -4.12 -3.62 -34.65
CA GLU A 298 -4.53 -2.44 -35.43
C GLU A 298 -4.27 -1.12 -34.69
N GLN A 299 -4.46 -1.08 -33.38
CA GLN A 299 -4.17 0.11 -32.58
C GLN A 299 -2.66 0.37 -32.45
N ARG A 300 -1.83 -0.68 -32.41
CA ARG A 300 -0.37 -0.57 -32.38
C ARG A 300 0.25 -0.11 -33.69
N LYS A 301 -0.46 -0.22 -34.81
CA LYS A 301 0.05 0.30 -36.09
C LYS A 301 0.31 1.79 -35.94
N PRO A 302 1.52 2.27 -36.30
CA PRO A 302 1.89 3.67 -36.15
C PRO A 302 0.91 4.51 -36.98
N LYS A 303 0.08 5.29 -36.28
CA LYS A 303 -0.77 6.28 -36.92
C LYS A 303 0.10 7.49 -37.18
N THR A 304 0.35 7.79 -38.45
CA THR A 304 0.94 9.07 -38.85
C THR A 304 -0.06 10.18 -38.52
N PHE A 305 0.03 10.72 -37.32
CA PHE A 305 -0.68 11.94 -36.94
C PHE A 305 0.01 13.11 -37.62
N ARG A 306 -0.59 13.65 -38.68
CA ARG A 306 -0.24 15.01 -39.11
C ARG A 306 -0.91 15.95 -38.12
N LEU A 307 -0.11 16.58 -37.27
CA LEU A 307 -0.58 17.67 -36.40
C LEU A 307 -1.20 18.76 -37.28
N PRO A 308 -2.51 19.03 -37.17
CA PRO A 308 -3.07 20.22 -37.76
C PRO A 308 -2.67 21.37 -36.82
N ALA A 309 -1.54 22.02 -37.12
CA ALA A 309 -1.43 23.42 -36.71
C ALA A 309 -2.63 24.15 -37.31
N LEU A 310 -3.10 25.22 -36.66
CA LEU A 310 -3.96 26.20 -37.33
C LEU A 310 -3.17 26.69 -38.54
N ARG A 311 -3.40 26.08 -39.71
CA ARG A 311 -2.58 26.29 -40.91
C ARG A 311 -2.67 27.77 -41.28
N ASP A 312 -1.54 28.46 -41.27
CA ASP A 312 -1.38 29.79 -41.88
C ASP A 312 -1.69 29.70 -43.40
N ASP A 313 -1.70 28.49 -43.96
CA ASP A 313 -1.92 28.12 -45.36
C ASP A 313 -3.41 27.96 -45.75
N LEU A 314 -4.31 28.80 -45.20
CA LEU A 314 -5.70 28.91 -45.68
C LEU A 314 -5.86 29.80 -46.93
N ASP A 315 -4.80 30.53 -47.32
CA ASP A 315 -4.82 31.44 -48.48
C ASP A 315 -4.22 30.79 -49.76
N VAL A 316 -3.90 29.48 -49.72
CA VAL A 316 -3.42 28.72 -50.89
C VAL A 316 -4.57 27.90 -51.48
N ALA A 317 -4.92 28.19 -52.73
CA ALA A 317 -5.85 27.41 -53.54
C ALA A 317 -5.49 25.91 -53.51
N PRO A 318 -6.46 24.99 -53.57
CA PRO A 318 -6.28 23.59 -53.20
C PRO A 318 -5.44 22.86 -54.24
N ALA A 319 -4.13 22.84 -54.05
CA ALA A 319 -3.24 21.91 -54.73
C ALA A 319 -2.60 21.01 -53.67
N ALA A 320 -3.10 19.78 -53.63
CA ALA A 320 -2.56 18.63 -52.90
C ALA A 320 -2.67 18.67 -51.37
N GLN A 321 -3.54 17.81 -50.80
CA GLN A 321 -3.22 16.90 -49.66
C GLN A 321 -4.43 16.30 -48.90
N THR A 322 -5.64 16.28 -49.46
CA THR A 322 -6.59 15.20 -49.12
C THR A 322 -6.33 14.06 -50.08
N ALA A 323 -5.73 12.96 -49.61
CA ALA A 323 -5.92 11.69 -50.30
C ALA A 323 -7.44 11.51 -50.36
N GLU A 324 -8.02 11.55 -51.56
CA GLU A 324 -9.44 11.30 -51.77
C GLU A 324 -9.73 9.87 -51.30
N MET A 325 -10.07 9.71 -50.03
CA MET A 325 -10.57 8.45 -49.49
C MET A 325 -11.85 8.13 -50.26
N SER A 326 -12.03 6.86 -50.62
CA SER A 326 -13.22 6.48 -51.37
C SER A 326 -14.49 6.82 -50.57
N PRO A 327 -15.58 7.29 -51.21
CA PRO A 327 -16.81 7.66 -50.50
C PRO A 327 -17.39 6.54 -49.61
N SER A 328 -17.11 5.27 -49.95
CA SER A 328 -17.47 4.09 -49.16
C SER A 328 -16.65 3.95 -47.87
N GLU A 329 -15.34 4.23 -47.91
CA GLU A 329 -14.45 4.18 -46.73
C GLU A 329 -14.78 5.30 -45.74
N VAL A 330 -15.07 6.51 -46.22
CA VAL A 330 -15.49 7.65 -45.39
C VAL A 330 -16.76 7.29 -44.62
N LYS A 331 -17.75 6.71 -45.32
CA LYS A 331 -19.02 6.28 -44.70
C LYS A 331 -18.81 5.18 -43.67
N ALA A 332 -17.99 4.17 -43.98
CA ALA A 332 -17.67 3.09 -43.04
C ALA A 332 -16.96 3.60 -41.77
N LEU A 333 -16.06 4.58 -41.89
CA LEU A 333 -15.42 5.21 -40.74
C LEU A 333 -16.40 6.05 -39.91
N ALA A 334 -17.31 6.78 -40.56
CA ALA A 334 -18.37 7.52 -39.89
C ALA A 334 -19.30 6.58 -39.10
N ASP A 335 -19.74 5.48 -39.72
CA ASP A 335 -20.60 4.46 -39.09
C ASP A 335 -19.90 3.82 -37.88
N LYS A 336 -18.60 3.52 -37.97
CA LYS A 336 -17.79 3.04 -36.84
C LYS A 336 -17.74 4.05 -35.69
N CYS A 337 -17.68 5.35 -35.97
CA CYS A 337 -17.71 6.38 -34.94
C CYS A 337 -19.09 6.47 -34.28
N VAL A 338 -20.17 6.38 -35.06
CA VAL A 338 -21.55 6.35 -34.54
C VAL A 338 -21.77 5.14 -33.63
N GLU A 339 -21.30 3.95 -34.03
CA GLU A 339 -21.40 2.74 -33.18
C GLU A 339 -20.64 2.88 -31.87
N LYS A 340 -19.47 3.54 -31.87
CA LYS A 340 -18.75 3.84 -30.62
C LYS A 340 -19.51 4.82 -29.73
N LEU A 341 -20.09 5.86 -30.33
CA LEU A 341 -20.89 6.86 -29.60
C LEU A 341 -22.21 6.27 -29.07
N ARG A 342 -22.80 5.29 -29.76
CA ARG A 342 -23.96 4.53 -29.25
C ARG A 342 -23.62 3.74 -27.99
N ARG A 343 -22.42 3.15 -27.93
CA ARG A 343 -21.95 2.40 -26.76
C ARG A 343 -21.49 3.30 -25.61
N ASN A 344 -20.82 4.41 -25.95
CA ASN A 344 -20.39 5.40 -24.98
C ASN A 344 -20.68 6.82 -25.51
N PRO A 345 -21.80 7.43 -25.08
CA PRO A 345 -22.19 8.76 -25.51
C PRO A 345 -21.18 9.87 -25.13
N ASN A 346 -20.25 9.63 -24.21
CA ASN A 346 -19.28 10.63 -23.76
C ASN A 346 -17.85 10.36 -24.24
N ASP A 347 -17.66 9.52 -25.27
CA ASP A 347 -16.34 9.29 -25.86
C ASP A 347 -15.87 10.52 -26.67
N VAL A 348 -14.96 11.30 -26.06
CA VAL A 348 -14.36 12.52 -26.62
C VAL A 348 -13.67 12.24 -27.96
N ALA A 349 -12.87 11.18 -28.02
CA ALA A 349 -12.04 10.88 -29.19
C ALA A 349 -12.89 10.36 -30.36
N ALA A 350 -13.98 9.64 -30.08
CA ALA A 350 -14.93 9.21 -31.11
C ALA A 350 -15.72 10.40 -31.67
N ARG A 351 -16.18 11.33 -30.82
CA ARG A 351 -16.96 12.50 -31.23
C ARG A 351 -16.13 13.52 -32.02
N GLU A 352 -14.88 13.78 -31.61
CA GLU A 352 -13.95 14.65 -32.35
C GLU A 352 -13.68 14.11 -33.76
N ARG A 353 -13.37 12.81 -33.88
CA ARG A 353 -13.14 12.17 -35.19
C ARG A 353 -14.38 12.19 -36.08
N PHE A 354 -15.55 11.99 -35.49
CA PHE A 354 -16.81 12.05 -36.22
C PHE A 354 -17.08 13.46 -36.77
N ALA A 355 -16.84 14.50 -35.97
CA ALA A 355 -16.99 15.89 -36.40
C ALA A 355 -16.07 16.23 -37.58
N ILE A 356 -14.80 15.82 -37.54
CA ILE A 356 -13.84 16.07 -38.63
C ILE A 356 -14.29 15.37 -39.92
N LEU A 357 -14.72 14.11 -39.85
CA LEU A 357 -15.23 13.38 -41.01
C LEU A 357 -16.48 14.05 -41.62
N LEU A 358 -17.37 14.58 -40.78
CA LEU A 358 -18.56 15.30 -41.23
C LEU A 358 -18.21 16.59 -41.99
N ALA A 359 -17.30 17.41 -41.45
CA ALA A 359 -16.95 18.70 -42.05
C ALA A 359 -16.10 18.55 -43.31
N GLU A 360 -15.04 17.75 -43.26
CA GLU A 360 -14.01 17.75 -44.30
C GLU A 360 -14.29 16.79 -45.46
N GLN A 361 -14.93 15.65 -45.19
CA GLN A 361 -15.11 14.58 -46.19
C GLN A 361 -16.57 14.44 -46.65
N LEU A 362 -17.53 14.74 -45.77
CA LEU A 362 -18.97 14.62 -46.08
C LEU A 362 -19.65 15.98 -46.36
N GLY A 363 -18.95 17.09 -46.16
CA GLY A 363 -19.47 18.45 -46.39
C GLY A 363 -20.61 18.88 -45.46
N LYS A 364 -20.89 18.11 -44.39
CA LYS A 364 -21.96 18.37 -43.42
C LYS A 364 -21.44 19.21 -42.26
N VAL A 365 -21.10 20.47 -42.55
CA VAL A 365 -20.39 21.36 -41.64
C VAL A 365 -21.22 21.77 -40.43
N ASP A 366 -22.52 22.01 -40.61
CA ASP A 366 -23.40 22.41 -39.50
C ASP A 366 -23.46 21.31 -38.43
N LEU A 367 -23.66 20.06 -38.85
CA LEU A 367 -23.66 18.89 -37.96
C LEU A 367 -22.29 18.67 -37.31
N ALA A 368 -21.20 18.96 -38.01
CA ALA A 368 -19.85 18.86 -37.43
C ALA A 368 -19.64 19.87 -36.31
N ILE A 369 -20.11 21.10 -36.50
CA ILE A 369 -20.05 22.16 -35.48
C ILE A 369 -20.88 21.76 -34.26
N GLU A 370 -22.09 21.25 -34.45
CA GLU A 370 -22.92 20.74 -33.33
C GLU A 370 -22.19 19.68 -32.51
N GLN A 371 -21.49 18.73 -33.15
CA GLN A 371 -20.72 17.71 -32.43
C GLN A 371 -19.57 18.31 -31.61
N LEU A 372 -18.89 19.33 -32.10
CA LEU A 372 -17.84 20.03 -31.33
C LEU A 372 -18.43 20.90 -30.22
N GLU A 373 -19.61 21.50 -30.43
CA GLU A 373 -20.32 22.26 -29.39
C GLU A 373 -20.78 21.35 -28.25
N LEU A 374 -21.23 20.12 -28.55
CA LEU A 374 -21.52 19.11 -27.54
C LEU A 374 -20.27 18.72 -26.72
N LEU A 375 -19.08 18.71 -27.33
CA LEU A 375 -17.83 18.48 -26.60
C LEU A 375 -17.47 19.65 -25.67
N LEU A 376 -17.69 20.88 -26.14
CA LEU A 376 -17.47 22.09 -25.34
C LEU A 376 -18.46 22.24 -24.18
N ALA A 377 -19.63 21.61 -24.28
CA ALA A 377 -20.66 21.60 -23.22
C ALA A 377 -20.43 20.53 -22.13
N MET A 378 -19.44 19.64 -22.28
CA MET A 378 -19.10 18.67 -21.25
C MET A 378 -18.46 19.35 -20.02
N PRO A 379 -18.61 18.81 -18.81
CA PRO A 379 -17.94 19.33 -17.62
C PRO A 379 -16.42 19.13 -17.70
N ASP A 380 -15.66 20.18 -17.38
CA ASP A 380 -14.17 20.23 -17.34
C ASP A 380 -13.43 19.67 -18.58
N PRO A 381 -13.67 20.21 -19.80
CA PRO A 381 -12.85 19.85 -20.94
C PRO A 381 -11.42 20.39 -20.73
N PRO A 382 -10.37 19.64 -21.09
CA PRO A 382 -9.00 20.14 -21.00
C PRO A 382 -8.86 21.45 -21.79
N GLU A 383 -8.31 22.50 -21.15
CA GLU A 383 -8.29 23.86 -21.72
C GLU A 383 -7.66 23.91 -23.12
N GLN A 384 -6.60 23.15 -23.34
CA GLN A 384 -5.94 23.04 -24.65
C GLN A 384 -6.88 22.45 -25.72
N LYS A 385 -7.65 21.41 -25.37
CA LYS A 385 -8.57 20.74 -26.29
C LYS A 385 -9.79 21.59 -26.61
N ALA A 386 -10.34 22.28 -25.61
CA ALA A 386 -11.42 23.22 -25.83
C ALA A 386 -11.00 24.37 -26.76
N ALA A 387 -9.77 24.89 -26.60
CA ALA A 387 -9.21 25.90 -27.50
C ALA A 387 -9.02 25.36 -28.93
N GLU A 388 -8.53 24.13 -29.11
CA GLU A 388 -8.42 23.47 -30.42
C GLU A 388 -9.78 23.34 -31.12
N TRP A 389 -10.82 22.88 -30.42
CA TRP A 389 -12.14 22.71 -31.01
C TRP A 389 -12.78 24.03 -31.42
N LEU A 390 -12.65 25.09 -30.61
CA LEU A 390 -13.10 26.44 -30.98
C LEU A 390 -12.37 26.99 -32.21
N ALA A 391 -11.07 26.71 -32.32
CA ALA A 391 -10.26 27.06 -33.47
C ALA A 391 -10.73 26.33 -34.74
N LEU A 392 -11.04 25.03 -34.65
CA LEU A 392 -11.59 24.24 -35.75
C LEU A 392 -12.95 24.75 -36.20
N VAL A 393 -13.86 25.06 -35.27
CA VAL A 393 -15.17 25.65 -35.59
C VAL A 393 -15.00 26.98 -36.33
N ALA A 394 -14.10 27.86 -35.87
CA ALA A 394 -13.83 29.11 -36.57
C ALA A 394 -13.30 28.89 -37.98
N ALA A 395 -12.36 27.96 -38.16
CA ALA A 395 -11.79 27.63 -39.47
C ALA A 395 -12.85 27.06 -40.44
N TRP A 396 -13.74 26.19 -39.96
CA TRP A 396 -14.82 25.64 -40.79
C TRP A 396 -15.85 26.70 -41.19
N ARG A 397 -16.20 27.61 -40.28
CA ARG A 397 -17.10 28.75 -40.57
C ARG A 397 -16.53 29.66 -41.66
N MET A 398 -15.22 29.90 -41.65
CA MET A 398 -14.53 30.66 -42.71
C MET A 398 -14.49 29.89 -44.04
N LYS A 399 -14.04 28.64 -44.01
CA LYS A 399 -13.71 27.88 -45.21
C LYS A 399 -14.93 27.37 -45.97
N TYR A 400 -15.89 26.79 -45.25
CA TYR A 400 -17.00 26.07 -45.88
C TYR A 400 -18.31 26.85 -45.87
N GLN A 401 -18.58 27.62 -44.81
CA GLN A 401 -19.80 28.43 -44.73
C GLN A 401 -19.62 29.87 -45.25
N GLN A 402 -18.37 30.30 -45.49
CA GLN A 402 -18.01 31.68 -45.87
C GLN A 402 -18.59 32.75 -44.91
N ASN A 403 -18.92 32.35 -43.68
CA ASN A 403 -19.55 33.21 -42.68
C ASN A 403 -18.48 33.82 -41.77
N TRP A 404 -17.85 34.88 -42.28
CA TRP A 404 -16.74 35.57 -41.62
C TRP A 404 -17.13 36.20 -40.29
N ASP A 405 -18.36 36.69 -40.15
CA ASP A 405 -18.84 37.30 -38.91
C ASP A 405 -18.98 36.26 -37.79
N ALA A 406 -19.58 35.11 -38.10
CA ALA A 406 -19.69 34.00 -37.14
C ALA A 406 -18.32 33.42 -36.77
N ALA A 407 -17.38 33.36 -37.72
CA ALA A 407 -16.01 32.94 -37.45
C ALA A 407 -15.28 33.93 -36.53
N ARG A 408 -15.43 35.24 -36.78
CA ARG A 408 -14.85 36.31 -35.94
C ARG A 408 -15.32 36.23 -34.50
N LEU A 409 -16.62 36.03 -34.28
CA LEU A 409 -17.20 35.85 -32.95
C LEU A 409 -16.60 34.62 -32.24
N THR A 410 -16.40 33.53 -32.98
CA THR A 410 -15.80 32.30 -32.45
C THR A 410 -14.34 32.50 -32.03
N LEU A 411 -13.54 33.20 -32.85
CA LEU A 411 -12.16 33.55 -32.51
C LEU A 411 -12.07 34.48 -31.30
N LYS A 412 -12.97 35.47 -31.19
CA LYS A 412 -13.04 36.34 -30.00
C LYS A 412 -13.40 35.54 -28.74
N ARG A 413 -14.37 34.62 -28.83
CA ARG A 413 -14.74 33.72 -27.74
C ARG A 413 -13.55 32.86 -27.30
N LEU A 414 -12.78 32.33 -28.26
CA LEU A 414 -11.57 31.55 -27.98
C LEU A 414 -10.54 32.37 -27.19
N ILE A 415 -10.26 33.61 -27.61
CA ILE A 415 -9.29 34.48 -26.93
C ILE A 415 -9.74 34.85 -25.52
N GLN A 416 -11.04 35.08 -25.32
CA GLN A 416 -11.60 35.42 -24.00
C GLN A 416 -11.56 34.25 -23.02
N LEU A 417 -11.89 33.04 -23.48
CA LEU A 417 -11.96 31.86 -22.62
C LEU A 417 -10.60 31.21 -22.37
N TYR A 418 -9.68 31.28 -23.35
CA TYR A 418 -8.40 30.54 -23.30
C TYR A 418 -7.19 31.41 -23.70
N PRO A 419 -6.93 32.53 -23.00
CA PRO A 419 -5.99 33.57 -23.45
C PRO A 419 -4.53 33.13 -23.56
N GLN A 420 -4.11 32.10 -22.82
CA GLN A 420 -2.71 31.64 -22.77
C GLN A 420 -2.41 30.44 -23.71
N THR A 421 -3.37 30.06 -24.55
CA THR A 421 -3.20 28.91 -25.46
C THR A 421 -2.51 29.32 -26.77
N PRO A 422 -1.74 28.42 -27.42
CA PRO A 422 -1.14 28.72 -28.73
C PRO A 422 -2.21 29.06 -29.78
N GLN A 423 -3.40 28.47 -29.68
CA GLN A 423 -4.55 28.75 -30.53
C GLN A 423 -5.08 30.18 -30.33
N ALA A 424 -5.01 30.74 -29.12
CA ALA A 424 -5.40 32.13 -28.87
C ALA A 424 -4.46 33.14 -29.52
N PHE A 425 -3.15 32.90 -29.47
CA PHE A 425 -2.18 33.73 -30.19
C PHE A 425 -2.39 33.67 -31.70
N ALA A 426 -2.66 32.47 -32.25
CA ALA A 426 -2.99 32.31 -33.66
C ALA A 426 -4.31 33.03 -34.04
N ALA A 427 -5.33 32.94 -33.19
CA ALA A 427 -6.60 33.65 -33.37
C ALA A 427 -6.43 35.17 -33.36
N GLN A 428 -5.62 35.73 -32.44
CA GLN A 428 -5.31 37.16 -32.38
C GLN A 428 -4.64 37.63 -33.66
N ARG A 429 -3.66 36.86 -34.16
CA ARG A 429 -2.97 37.15 -35.42
C ARG A 429 -3.92 37.14 -36.62
N ARG A 430 -4.84 36.18 -36.71
CA ARG A 430 -5.80 36.14 -37.84
C ARG A 430 -6.82 37.26 -37.77
N LEU A 431 -7.29 37.63 -36.57
CA LEU A 431 -8.21 38.76 -36.40
C LEU A 431 -7.57 40.09 -36.82
N SER A 432 -6.30 40.33 -36.48
CA SER A 432 -5.60 41.55 -36.90
C SER A 432 -5.39 41.60 -38.42
N LEU A 433 -5.09 40.47 -39.07
CA LEU A 433 -4.97 40.39 -40.53
C LEU A 433 -6.30 40.71 -41.24
N VAL A 434 -7.41 40.11 -40.81
CA VAL A 434 -8.74 40.36 -41.40
C VAL A 434 -9.14 41.83 -41.24
N GLU A 435 -8.82 42.46 -40.11
CA GLU A 435 -9.09 43.89 -39.89
C GLU A 435 -8.27 44.79 -40.82
N VAL A 436 -7.02 44.44 -41.09
CA VAL A 436 -6.16 45.15 -42.05
C VAL A 436 -6.68 45.01 -43.48
N GLU A 437 -7.06 43.81 -43.91
CA GLU A 437 -7.64 43.58 -45.24
C GLU A 437 -8.95 44.33 -45.46
N GLN A 438 -9.82 44.39 -44.45
CA GLN A 438 -11.06 45.16 -44.52
C GLN A 438 -10.81 46.67 -44.62
N ARG A 439 -9.79 47.20 -43.93
CA ARG A 439 -9.38 48.61 -44.07
C ARG A 439 -8.84 48.89 -45.47
N LEU A 440 -8.01 48.01 -46.02
CA LEU A 440 -7.44 48.14 -47.36
C LEU A 440 -8.53 48.07 -48.45
N ARG A 441 -9.55 47.22 -48.28
CA ARG A 441 -10.70 47.15 -49.21
C ARG A 441 -11.59 48.40 -49.15
N LYS A 442 -11.79 48.99 -47.97
CA LYS A 442 -12.56 50.25 -47.81
C LYS A 442 -11.80 51.49 -48.31
N GLY A 443 -10.48 51.40 -48.42
CA GLY A 443 -9.62 52.51 -48.87
C GLY A 443 -9.37 52.59 -50.39
N ARG A 444 -9.84 51.63 -51.20
CA ARG A 444 -9.81 51.76 -52.67
C ARG A 444 -11.05 52.53 -53.15
N PRO A 445 -10.91 53.72 -53.77
CA PRO A 445 -12.01 54.31 -54.51
C PRO A 445 -12.42 53.38 -55.65
N GLN A 446 -13.74 53.21 -55.85
CA GLN A 446 -14.29 52.55 -57.02
C GLN A 446 -14.15 53.52 -58.20
N ASP A 447 -13.36 53.16 -59.19
CA ASP A 447 -13.34 53.83 -60.49
C ASP A 447 -14.64 53.53 -61.27
#